data_AF-A0A812BTU1-F1
#
_entry.id   AF-A0A812BTU1-F1
#
_cell.length_a   1.000
_cell.length_b   1.000
_cell.length_c   1.000
_cell.angle_alpha   90.00
_cell.angle_beta   90.00
_cell.angle_gamma   90.00
#
_symmetry.space_group_name_H-M   'P 1'
#
loop_
_entity.id
_entity.type
_entity.pdbx_description
1 polymer ?
#
loop_
_entity_poly.entity_id
_entity_poly.type
_entity_poly.pdbx_seq_one_letter_code
_entity_poly.pdbx_strand_id
1 'polypeptide(L)'
;MGNPSTFFGVSSAPVTSATLQLMVLDLSAIHAVLVTCLSAYCGFVQGPWPFTDPGGPTTPLQYVTVVTSMGYFIFDFCWCIYFSTEGPTMLCHHVVSIFGLSICLVTEYYGTELIALIFGSEITNPLLQLRWFLRKFGYQDTVIAECVDVAFILGFTCIRMGVGTYLMICYNAMDHIPFHIKCGGVVFYIISVAFYITIVKFAYRKYYCKKSKLQQINRGKKDMRQEADGLQPR
;
A
#
# COMPACT_ATOMS: atom_id res chain seq x y z
N MET A 1 39.04 -15.28 -44.34
CA MET A 1 38.69 -15.74 -42.98
C MET A 1 37.81 -14.67 -42.35
N GLY A 2 36.50 -14.94 -42.26
CA GLY A 2 35.50 -13.99 -41.79
C GLY A 2 35.48 -13.89 -40.27
N ASN A 3 35.30 -12.68 -39.75
CA ASN A 3 35.19 -12.36 -38.34
C ASN A 3 33.81 -12.79 -37.79
N PRO A 4 33.72 -13.67 -36.78
CA PRO A 4 32.45 -14.22 -36.29
C PRO A 4 31.87 -13.39 -35.13
N SER A 5 31.65 -12.09 -35.33
CA SER A 5 31.12 -11.19 -34.27
C SER A 5 29.80 -10.50 -34.62
N THR A 6 28.97 -11.11 -35.47
CA THR A 6 27.62 -10.63 -35.79
C THR A 6 26.59 -11.74 -35.63
N PHE A 7 26.19 -12.06 -34.39
CA PHE A 7 25.01 -12.93 -34.20
C PHE A 7 24.05 -12.55 -33.07
N PHE A 8 24.37 -11.59 -32.19
CA PHE A 8 23.38 -11.04 -31.26
C PHE A 8 23.54 -9.52 -31.14
N GLY A 9 23.10 -8.82 -32.17
CA GLY A 9 22.88 -7.38 -32.13
C GLY A 9 21.65 -7.03 -31.29
N VAL A 10 21.76 -7.15 -29.97
CA VAL A 10 20.87 -6.44 -29.05
C VAL A 10 21.61 -5.18 -28.64
N SER A 11 21.37 -4.09 -29.37
CA SER A 11 21.70 -2.76 -28.87
C SER A 11 20.75 -2.48 -27.71
N SER A 12 21.17 -2.83 -26.49
CA SER A 12 20.46 -2.40 -25.28
C SER A 12 20.69 -0.90 -25.13
N ALA A 13 19.74 -0.10 -25.64
CA ALA A 13 19.66 1.30 -25.27
C ALA A 13 19.70 1.40 -23.74
N PRO A 14 20.49 2.31 -23.15
CA PRO A 14 20.55 2.46 -21.70
C PRO A 14 19.15 2.74 -21.17
N VAL A 15 18.65 1.85 -20.30
CA VAL A 15 17.33 2.00 -19.69
C VAL A 15 17.36 3.27 -18.84
N THR A 16 16.52 4.25 -19.18
CA THR A 16 16.47 5.51 -18.44
C THR A 16 15.93 5.27 -17.02
N SER A 17 16.29 6.13 -16.07
CA SER A 17 15.76 6.06 -14.70
C SER A 17 14.22 6.06 -14.65
N ALA A 18 13.56 6.77 -15.57
CA ALA A 18 12.10 6.78 -15.69
C ALA A 18 11.53 5.44 -16.16
N THR A 19 12.19 4.77 -17.10
CA THR A 19 11.78 3.44 -17.60
C THR A 19 11.89 2.40 -16.49
N LEU A 20 12.97 2.44 -15.69
CA LEU A 20 13.13 1.53 -14.55
C LEU A 20 12.05 1.74 -13.48
N GLN A 21 11.71 2.99 -13.17
CA GLN A 21 10.64 3.30 -12.21
C GLN A 21 9.28 2.76 -12.65
N LEU A 22 8.96 2.84 -13.95
CA LEU A 22 7.72 2.29 -14.49
C LEU A 22 7.68 0.76 -14.37
N MET A 23 8.78 0.07 -14.68
CA MET A 23 8.86 -1.40 -14.56
C MET A 23 8.60 -1.88 -13.13
N VAL A 24 9.15 -1.19 -12.13
CA VAL A 24 8.96 -1.53 -10.72
C VAL A 24 7.53 -1.27 -10.28
N LEU A 25 6.93 -0.18 -10.75
CA LEU A 25 5.54 0.13 -10.47
C LEU A 25 4.58 -0.91 -11.05
N ASP A 26 4.83 -1.34 -12.28
CA ASP A 26 4.05 -2.40 -12.93
C ASP A 26 4.19 -3.73 -12.17
N LEU A 27 5.42 -4.07 -11.75
CA LEU A 27 5.67 -5.25 -10.92
C LEU A 27 4.91 -5.17 -9.59
N SER A 28 4.92 -4.03 -8.93
CA SER A 28 4.18 -3.79 -7.68
C SER A 28 2.67 -3.95 -7.87
N ALA A 29 2.12 -3.41 -8.96
CA ALA A 29 0.71 -3.53 -9.27
C ALA A 29 0.30 -4.97 -9.56
N ILE A 30 1.08 -5.69 -10.38
CA ILE A 30 0.84 -7.11 -10.69
C ILE A 30 0.93 -7.94 -9.41
N HIS A 31 1.96 -7.71 -8.60
CA HIS A 31 2.13 -8.38 -7.31
C HIS A 31 0.90 -8.19 -6.43
N ALA A 32 0.52 -6.93 -6.16
CA ALA A 32 -0.58 -6.59 -5.28
C ALA A 32 -1.91 -7.22 -5.75
N VAL A 33 -2.21 -7.17 -7.05
CA VAL A 33 -3.42 -7.80 -7.60
C VAL A 33 -3.37 -9.32 -7.42
N LEU A 34 -2.25 -9.96 -7.79
CA LEU A 34 -2.09 -11.40 -7.70
C LEU A 34 -2.26 -11.89 -6.26
N VAL A 35 -1.51 -11.32 -5.30
CA VAL A 35 -1.54 -11.79 -3.92
C VAL A 35 -2.84 -11.40 -3.22
N THR A 36 -3.48 -10.30 -3.59
CA THR A 36 -4.84 -9.97 -3.09
C THR A 36 -5.83 -11.03 -3.54
N CYS A 37 -5.81 -11.44 -4.81
CA CYS A 37 -6.70 -12.49 -5.31
C CYS A 37 -6.42 -13.86 -4.66
N LEU A 38 -5.16 -14.25 -4.56
CA LEU A 38 -4.76 -15.52 -3.93
C LEU A 38 -5.11 -15.55 -2.44
N SER A 39 -4.79 -14.48 -1.70
CA SER A 39 -5.11 -14.38 -0.28
C SER A 39 -6.63 -14.31 -0.03
N ALA A 40 -7.39 -13.65 -0.90
CA ALA A 40 -8.85 -13.69 -0.86
C ALA A 40 -9.38 -15.12 -1.05
N TYR A 41 -8.87 -15.86 -2.04
CA TYR A 41 -9.29 -17.24 -2.26
C TYR A 41 -8.94 -18.12 -1.04
N CYS A 42 -7.71 -18.00 -0.52
CA CYS A 42 -7.29 -18.70 0.70
C CYS A 42 -8.21 -18.40 1.88
N GLY A 43 -8.53 -17.12 2.13
CA GLY A 43 -9.31 -16.71 3.30
C GLY A 43 -10.82 -16.97 3.19
N PHE A 44 -11.42 -16.74 2.03
CA PHE A 44 -12.88 -16.77 1.85
C PHE A 44 -13.41 -18.06 1.21
N VAL A 45 -12.56 -18.84 0.53
CA VAL A 45 -13.00 -20.05 -0.20
C VAL A 45 -12.36 -21.31 0.37
N GLN A 46 -11.03 -21.34 0.49
CA GLN A 46 -10.32 -22.53 0.94
C GLN A 46 -10.35 -22.70 2.46
N GLY A 47 -10.19 -21.61 3.20
CA GLY A 47 -9.98 -21.61 4.64
C GLY A 47 -8.57 -22.08 5.06
N PRO A 48 -8.33 -22.22 6.37
CA PRO A 48 -9.30 -22.00 7.45
C PRO A 48 -9.56 -20.50 7.71
N TRP A 49 -10.60 -20.19 8.50
CA TRP A 49 -11.07 -18.80 8.68
C TRP A 49 -10.21 -18.06 9.72
N PRO A 50 -9.65 -16.87 9.40
CA PRO A 50 -8.69 -16.19 10.28
C PRO A 50 -9.24 -15.82 11.64
N PHE A 51 -10.55 -15.54 11.79
CA PHE A 51 -11.08 -15.12 13.10
C PHE A 51 -11.36 -16.28 14.06
N THR A 52 -11.35 -17.53 13.59
CA THR A 52 -11.70 -18.69 14.41
C THR A 52 -10.54 -19.68 14.51
N ASP A 53 -9.75 -19.84 13.45
CA ASP A 53 -8.77 -20.92 13.32
C ASP A 53 -7.35 -20.42 12.93
N PRO A 54 -6.77 -19.40 13.59
CA PRO A 54 -5.38 -19.01 13.38
C PRO A 54 -4.40 -19.94 14.11
N GLY A 55 -3.13 -19.90 13.71
CA GLY A 55 -2.05 -20.68 14.35
C GLY A 55 -1.91 -22.13 13.85
N GLY A 56 -2.68 -22.51 12.84
CA GLY A 56 -2.61 -23.83 12.21
C GLY A 56 -1.44 -23.99 11.22
N PRO A 57 -1.28 -25.21 10.67
CA PRO A 57 -0.32 -25.47 9.60
C PRO A 57 -0.68 -24.70 8.33
N THR A 58 0.33 -24.23 7.63
CA THR A 58 0.21 -23.46 6.39
C THR A 58 -0.19 -24.38 5.24
N THR A 59 -1.29 -24.08 4.56
CA THR A 59 -1.71 -24.89 3.40
C THR A 59 -0.79 -24.62 2.18
N PRO A 60 -0.73 -25.54 1.20
CA PRO A 60 0.14 -25.34 0.02
C PRO A 60 -0.12 -24.02 -0.73
N LEU A 61 -1.38 -23.59 -0.85
CA LEU A 61 -1.71 -22.33 -1.52
C LEU A 61 -1.34 -21.11 -0.68
N GLN A 62 -1.53 -21.19 0.64
CA GLN A 62 -1.05 -20.17 1.56
C GLN A 62 0.47 -20.04 1.46
N TYR A 63 1.20 -21.16 1.45
CA TYR A 63 2.65 -21.19 1.30
C TYR A 63 3.11 -20.54 -0.02
N VAL A 64 2.50 -20.89 -1.15
CA VAL A 64 2.80 -20.26 -2.45
C VAL A 64 2.55 -18.75 -2.43
N THR A 65 1.46 -18.32 -1.80
CA THR A 65 1.13 -16.89 -1.65
C THR A 65 2.19 -16.18 -0.81
N VAL A 66 2.58 -16.76 0.34
CA VAL A 66 3.60 -16.23 1.24
C VAL A 66 4.99 -16.18 0.57
N VAL A 67 5.39 -17.21 -0.18
CA VAL A 67 6.65 -17.20 -0.96
C VAL A 67 6.63 -16.12 -2.03
N THR A 68 5.50 -15.96 -2.71
CA THR A 68 5.33 -14.93 -3.76
C THR A 68 5.44 -13.52 -3.16
N SER A 69 4.80 -13.27 -2.01
CA SER A 69 4.99 -12.06 -1.22
C SER A 69 6.43 -11.88 -0.75
N MET A 70 7.07 -12.92 -0.21
CA MET A 70 8.46 -12.84 0.25
C MET A 70 9.40 -12.36 -0.86
N GLY A 71 9.33 -12.98 -2.04
CA GLY A 71 10.19 -12.62 -3.17
C GLY A 71 10.02 -11.15 -3.58
N TYR A 72 8.78 -10.68 -3.68
CA TYR A 72 8.50 -9.28 -3.99
C TYR A 72 8.98 -8.33 -2.89
N PHE A 73 8.69 -8.61 -1.62
CA PHE A 73 9.07 -7.75 -0.51
C PHE A 73 10.59 -7.60 -0.37
N ILE A 74 11.37 -8.67 -0.62
CA ILE A 74 12.83 -8.60 -0.67
C ILE A 74 13.29 -7.73 -1.84
N PHE A 75 12.74 -7.96 -3.04
CA PHE A 75 13.06 -7.15 -4.22
C PHE A 75 12.79 -5.66 -3.98
N ASP A 76 11.59 -5.33 -3.50
CA ASP A 76 11.15 -3.95 -3.26
C ASP A 76 11.96 -3.28 -2.14
N PHE A 77 12.34 -4.04 -1.12
CA PHE A 77 13.23 -3.55 -0.06
C PHE A 77 14.62 -3.21 -0.58
N CYS A 78 15.23 -4.09 -1.37
CA CYS A 78 16.52 -3.83 -2.02
C CYS A 78 16.45 -2.61 -2.94
N TRP A 79 15.35 -2.49 -3.70
CA TRP A 79 15.08 -1.33 -4.54
C TRP A 79 15.02 -0.04 -3.72
N CYS A 80 14.24 -0.05 -2.63
CA CYS A 80 14.06 1.10 -1.75
C CYS A 80 15.37 1.56 -1.11
N ILE A 81 16.25 0.64 -0.70
CA ILE A 81 17.57 0.97 -0.17
C ILE A 81 18.47 1.55 -1.26
N TYR A 82 18.57 0.88 -2.41
CA TYR A 82 19.51 1.25 -3.46
C TYR A 82 19.18 2.63 -4.05
N PHE A 83 17.89 2.92 -4.28
CA PHE A 83 17.44 4.17 -4.88
C PHE A 83 16.93 5.20 -3.86
N SER A 84 16.87 4.86 -2.56
CA SER A 84 16.35 5.74 -1.50
C SER A 84 14.97 6.31 -1.82
N THR A 85 14.08 5.47 -2.38
CA THR A 85 12.77 5.91 -2.89
C THR A 85 11.75 6.15 -1.78
N GLU A 86 11.93 5.51 -0.62
CA GLU A 86 10.93 5.46 0.42
C GLU A 86 11.46 5.86 1.80
N GLY A 87 10.55 6.31 2.66
CA GLY A 87 10.88 6.76 4.03
C GLY A 87 11.06 5.62 5.04
N PRO A 88 11.56 5.92 6.26
CA PRO A 88 11.85 4.91 7.28
C PRO A 88 10.65 4.03 7.65
N THR A 89 9.43 4.56 7.66
CA THR A 89 8.22 3.78 7.98
C THR A 89 7.96 2.66 6.97
N MET A 90 8.17 2.92 5.68
CA MET A 90 8.07 1.89 4.62
C MET A 90 9.20 0.87 4.74
N LEU A 91 10.43 1.29 5.02
CA LEU A 91 11.54 0.35 5.25
C LEU A 91 11.29 -0.55 6.46
N CYS A 92 10.80 0.01 7.58
CA CYS A 92 10.39 -0.77 8.74
C CYS A 92 9.26 -1.75 8.40
N HIS A 93 8.29 -1.32 7.60
CA HIS A 93 7.23 -2.19 7.08
C HIS A 93 7.83 -3.39 6.33
N HIS A 94 8.74 -3.16 5.37
CA HIS A 94 9.39 -4.25 4.65
C HIS A 94 10.16 -5.20 5.56
N VAL A 95 10.95 -4.68 6.51
CA VAL A 95 11.72 -5.52 7.44
C VAL A 95 10.80 -6.41 8.28
N VAL A 96 9.73 -5.84 8.84
CA VAL A 96 8.77 -6.61 9.66
C VAL A 96 8.00 -7.61 8.80
N SER A 97 7.58 -7.23 7.58
CA SER A 97 6.94 -8.15 6.63
C SER A 97 7.85 -9.32 6.28
N ILE A 98 9.10 -9.06 5.88
CA ILE A 98 10.08 -10.09 5.53
C ILE A 98 10.32 -11.03 6.73
N PHE A 99 10.43 -10.49 7.94
CA PHE A 99 10.61 -11.32 9.13
C PHE A 99 9.38 -12.20 9.41
N GLY A 100 8.16 -11.64 9.35
CA GLY A 100 6.92 -12.37 9.56
C GLY A 100 6.68 -13.47 8.51
N LEU A 101 6.89 -13.14 7.23
CA LEU A 101 6.83 -14.11 6.14
C LEU A 101 7.89 -15.22 6.34
N SER A 102 9.10 -14.88 6.81
CA SER A 102 10.18 -15.86 7.02
C SER A 102 9.82 -16.86 8.11
N ILE A 103 9.22 -16.39 9.20
CA ILE A 103 8.74 -17.26 10.29
C ILE A 103 7.78 -18.30 9.73
N CYS A 104 6.75 -17.88 8.98
CA CYS A 104 5.78 -18.82 8.40
C CYS A 104 6.41 -19.81 7.40
N LEU A 105 7.37 -19.37 6.59
CA LEU A 105 8.02 -20.27 5.62
C LEU A 105 8.93 -21.30 6.30
N VAL A 106 9.62 -20.91 7.38
CA VAL A 106 10.53 -21.81 8.12
C VAL A 106 9.76 -22.76 9.03
N THR A 107 8.69 -22.28 9.68
CA THR A 107 7.91 -23.11 10.59
C THR A 107 6.87 -23.95 9.85
N GLU A 108 6.39 -23.48 8.69
CA GLU A 108 5.22 -24.01 7.99
C GLU A 108 3.91 -23.90 8.80
N TYR A 109 3.85 -22.95 9.74
CA TYR A 109 2.66 -22.61 10.52
C TYR A 109 2.31 -21.13 10.34
N TYR A 110 1.13 -20.73 10.85
CA TYR A 110 0.66 -19.33 10.88
C TYR A 110 0.27 -18.77 9.51
N GLY A 111 0.05 -19.64 8.51
CA GLY A 111 -0.34 -19.24 7.16
C GLY A 111 -1.68 -18.49 7.13
N THR A 112 -2.65 -18.90 7.95
CA THR A 112 -3.99 -18.31 8.00
C THR A 112 -3.96 -16.82 8.37
N GLU A 113 -3.26 -16.48 9.45
CA GLU A 113 -3.14 -15.10 9.90
C GLU A 113 -2.30 -14.24 8.96
N LEU A 114 -1.25 -14.79 8.36
CA LEU A 114 -0.46 -14.07 7.36
C LEU A 114 -1.25 -13.84 6.08
N ILE A 115 -2.09 -14.78 5.64
CA ILE A 115 -2.99 -14.56 4.50
C ILE A 115 -3.97 -13.42 4.79
N ALA A 116 -4.57 -13.39 5.98
CA ALA A 116 -5.45 -12.30 6.37
C ALA A 116 -4.69 -10.96 6.39
N LEU A 117 -3.45 -10.97 6.89
CA LEU A 117 -2.58 -9.80 6.92
C LEU A 117 -2.23 -9.32 5.51
N ILE A 118 -1.78 -10.22 4.62
CA ILE A 118 -1.46 -9.94 3.21
C ILE A 118 -2.68 -9.38 2.50
N PHE A 119 -3.84 -10.03 2.64
CA PHE A 119 -5.07 -9.56 2.01
C PHE A 119 -5.41 -8.12 2.45
N GLY A 120 -5.46 -7.89 3.76
CA GLY A 120 -5.76 -6.57 4.32
C GLY A 120 -4.71 -5.52 3.97
N SER A 121 -3.44 -5.92 3.85
CA SER A 121 -2.31 -5.05 3.52
C SER A 121 -2.08 -4.82 2.03
N GLU A 122 -2.67 -5.60 1.14
CA GLU A 122 -2.45 -5.47 -0.30
C GLU A 122 -3.69 -4.98 -1.05
N ILE A 123 -4.90 -5.22 -0.54
CA ILE A 123 -6.15 -4.83 -1.23
C ILE A 123 -6.26 -3.33 -1.54
N THR A 124 -5.64 -2.47 -0.75
CA THR A 124 -5.65 -1.01 -0.99
C THR A 124 -4.44 -0.52 -1.80
N ASN A 125 -3.45 -1.37 -2.07
CA ASN A 125 -2.22 -0.98 -2.76
C ASN A 125 -2.43 -0.68 -4.26
N PRO A 126 -3.30 -1.38 -5.01
CA PRO A 126 -3.62 -1.00 -6.39
C PRO A 126 -4.15 0.43 -6.52
N LEU A 127 -4.91 0.91 -5.52
CA LEU A 127 -5.39 2.30 -5.48
C LEU A 127 -4.24 3.29 -5.27
N LEU A 128 -3.23 2.93 -4.47
CA LEU A 128 -2.03 3.73 -4.28
C LEU A 128 -1.24 3.86 -5.58
N GLN A 129 -1.08 2.76 -6.32
CA GLN A 129 -0.39 2.78 -7.61
C GLN A 129 -1.16 3.57 -8.67
N LEU A 130 -2.48 3.40 -8.74
CA LEU A 130 -3.33 4.17 -9.63
C LEU A 130 -3.25 5.68 -9.35
N ARG A 131 -3.23 6.08 -8.08
CA ARG A 131 -3.03 7.47 -7.66
C ARG A 131 -1.69 8.03 -8.14
N TRP A 132 -0.62 7.26 -8.05
CA TRP A 132 0.70 7.67 -8.55
C TRP A 132 0.64 7.90 -10.07
N PHE A 133 0.05 6.97 -10.82
CA PHE A 133 -0.09 7.09 -12.27
C PHE A 133 -0.86 8.35 -12.67
N LEU A 134 -2.01 8.61 -12.03
CA LEU A 134 -2.82 9.81 -12.31
C LEU A 134 -2.02 11.10 -12.08
N ARG A 135 -1.18 11.15 -11.04
CA ARG A 135 -0.31 12.30 -10.78
C ARG A 135 0.81 12.43 -11.81
N LYS A 136 1.46 11.32 -12.17
CA LYS A 136 2.57 11.30 -13.12
C LYS A 136 2.15 11.84 -14.49
N PHE A 137 0.94 11.52 -14.94
CA PHE A 137 0.40 11.96 -16.22
C PHE A 137 -0.41 13.27 -16.15
N GLY A 138 -0.39 13.98 -15.02
CA GLY A 138 -1.04 15.29 -14.88
C GLY A 138 -2.56 15.26 -14.65
N TYR A 139 -3.16 14.09 -14.42
CA TYR A 139 -4.60 13.91 -14.16
C TYR A 139 -5.00 14.06 -12.69
N GLN A 140 -4.20 14.76 -11.89
CA GLN A 140 -4.38 14.88 -10.43
C GLN A 140 -5.62 15.67 -9.99
N ASP A 141 -6.13 16.59 -10.82
CA ASP A 141 -7.31 17.41 -10.52
C ASP A 141 -8.60 16.85 -11.16
N THR A 142 -8.57 15.60 -11.63
CA THR A 142 -9.73 14.94 -12.23
C THR A 142 -10.65 14.33 -11.18
N VAL A 143 -11.93 14.12 -11.54
CA VAL A 143 -12.89 13.38 -10.72
C VAL A 143 -12.40 11.96 -10.42
N ILE A 144 -11.72 11.32 -11.38
CA ILE A 144 -11.14 9.98 -11.19
C ILE A 144 -10.08 9.99 -10.09
N ALA A 145 -9.15 10.95 -10.10
CA ALA A 145 -8.16 11.10 -9.04
C ALA A 145 -8.79 11.35 -7.67
N GLU A 146 -9.91 12.10 -7.65
CA GLU A 146 -10.69 12.31 -6.43
C GLU A 146 -11.33 11.01 -5.91
N CYS A 147 -11.98 10.24 -6.78
CA CYS A 147 -12.55 8.93 -6.44
C CYS A 147 -11.48 7.97 -5.91
N VAL A 148 -10.30 7.93 -6.53
CA VAL A 148 -9.18 7.08 -6.10
C VAL A 148 -8.67 7.49 -4.71
N ASP A 149 -8.49 8.79 -4.46
CA ASP A 149 -8.07 9.29 -3.15
C ASP A 149 -9.09 8.92 -2.05
N VAL A 150 -10.39 9.10 -2.32
CA VAL A 150 -11.46 8.73 -1.38
C VAL A 150 -11.52 7.22 -1.16
N ALA A 151 -11.46 6.42 -2.22
CA ALA A 151 -11.46 4.96 -2.13
C ALA A 151 -10.26 4.45 -1.33
N PHE A 152 -9.08 5.03 -1.54
CA PHE A 152 -7.88 4.68 -0.77
C PHE A 152 -8.03 5.00 0.71
N ILE A 153 -8.53 6.20 1.05
CA ILE A 153 -8.77 6.60 2.44
C ILE A 153 -9.78 5.66 3.10
N LEU A 154 -10.92 5.41 2.45
CA LEU A 154 -11.97 4.52 2.98
C LEU A 154 -11.48 3.08 3.14
N GLY A 155 -10.78 2.55 2.13
CA GLY A 155 -10.19 1.21 2.20
C GLY A 155 -9.21 1.09 3.36
N PHE A 156 -8.33 2.07 3.53
CA PHE A 156 -7.37 2.08 4.63
C PHE A 156 -8.08 2.15 5.99
N THR A 157 -9.07 3.02 6.15
CA THR A 157 -9.84 3.14 7.39
C THR A 157 -10.65 1.87 7.69
N CYS A 158 -11.47 1.40 6.75
CA CYS A 158 -12.39 0.29 7.01
C CYS A 158 -11.64 -1.05 7.16
N ILE A 159 -10.69 -1.32 6.27
CA ILE A 159 -9.99 -2.62 6.24
C ILE A 159 -8.83 -2.59 7.24
N ARG A 160 -7.89 -1.66 7.11
CA ARG A 160 -6.65 -1.70 7.92
C ARG A 160 -6.89 -1.29 9.36
N MET A 161 -7.72 -0.27 9.61
CA MET A 161 -8.02 0.16 10.97
C MET A 161 -9.21 -0.62 11.53
N GLY A 162 -10.33 -0.73 10.82
CA GLY A 162 -11.51 -1.47 11.31
C GLY A 162 -11.25 -2.97 11.45
N VAL A 163 -11.18 -3.68 10.32
CA VAL A 163 -10.97 -5.14 10.31
C VAL A 163 -9.63 -5.52 10.96
N GLY A 164 -8.57 -4.75 10.71
CA GLY A 164 -7.26 -4.97 11.33
C GLY A 164 -7.25 -4.83 12.86
N THR A 165 -7.96 -3.85 13.44
CA THR A 165 -8.11 -3.77 14.91
C THR A 165 -8.83 -5.00 15.44
N TYR A 166 -9.91 -5.41 14.77
CA TYR A 166 -10.69 -6.56 15.20
C TYR A 166 -9.86 -7.86 15.16
N LEU A 167 -9.11 -8.10 14.09
CA LEU A 167 -8.15 -9.22 13.99
C LEU A 167 -7.12 -9.18 15.13
N MET A 168 -6.54 -8.00 15.39
CA MET A 168 -5.57 -7.83 16.47
C MET A 168 -6.17 -8.19 17.84
N ILE A 169 -7.40 -7.75 18.13
CA ILE A 169 -8.09 -8.08 19.39
C ILE A 169 -8.33 -9.59 19.48
N CYS A 170 -8.84 -10.22 18.42
CA CYS A 170 -9.09 -11.66 18.38
C CYS A 170 -7.82 -12.46 18.67
N TYR A 171 -6.70 -12.14 18.01
CA TYR A 171 -5.46 -12.89 18.20
C TYR A 171 -4.84 -12.68 19.58
N ASN A 172 -4.96 -11.48 20.13
CA ASN A 172 -4.46 -11.24 21.49
C ASN A 172 -5.29 -11.99 22.55
N ALA A 173 -6.59 -12.16 22.31
CA ALA A 173 -7.51 -12.89 23.20
C ALA A 173 -7.36 -14.43 23.12
N MET A 174 -6.75 -14.97 22.07
CA MET A 174 -6.56 -16.41 21.91
C MET A 174 -5.32 -16.90 22.66
N ASP A 175 -5.48 -17.84 23.59
CA ASP A 175 -4.38 -18.34 24.43
C ASP A 175 -3.41 -19.25 23.68
N HIS A 176 -3.87 -19.95 22.65
CA HIS A 176 -3.04 -20.88 21.86
C HIS A 176 -2.07 -20.18 20.91
N ILE A 177 -2.24 -18.87 20.67
CA ILE A 177 -1.35 -18.10 19.79
C ILE A 177 -0.09 -17.71 20.57
N PRO A 178 1.11 -18.10 20.10
CA PRO A 178 2.34 -17.80 20.83
C PRO A 178 2.60 -16.31 20.96
N PHE A 179 3.20 -15.91 22.08
CA PHE A 179 3.49 -14.50 22.39
C PHE A 179 4.28 -13.79 21.29
N HIS A 180 5.26 -14.45 20.67
CA HIS A 180 6.07 -13.84 19.60
C HIS A 180 5.24 -13.49 18.34
N ILE A 181 4.23 -14.31 18.00
CA ILE A 181 3.30 -14.02 16.90
C ILE A 181 2.40 -12.82 17.25
N LYS A 182 1.90 -12.76 18.50
CA LYS A 182 1.13 -11.60 19.00
C LYS A 182 1.95 -10.31 18.91
N CYS A 183 3.21 -10.35 19.35
CA CYS A 183 4.12 -9.21 19.24
C CYS A 183 4.32 -8.76 17.79
N GLY A 184 4.52 -9.71 16.86
CA GLY A 184 4.63 -9.41 15.43
C GLY A 184 3.40 -8.68 14.89
N GLY A 185 2.20 -9.17 15.23
CA GLY A 185 0.93 -8.53 14.86
C GLY A 185 0.78 -7.11 15.42
N VAL A 186 1.15 -6.88 16.70
CA VAL A 186 1.12 -5.56 17.32
C VAL A 186 2.09 -4.59 16.63
N VAL A 187 3.33 -5.02 16.36
CA VAL A 187 4.32 -4.19 15.66
C VAL A 187 3.82 -3.79 14.28
N PHE A 188 3.28 -4.75 13.52
CA PHE A 188 2.72 -4.46 12.20
C PHE A 188 1.52 -3.51 12.27
N TYR A 189 0.65 -3.67 13.27
CA TYR A 189 -0.47 -2.77 13.48
C TYR A 189 -0.03 -1.34 13.82
N ILE A 190 1.01 -1.17 14.65
CA ILE A 190 1.60 0.15 14.95
C ILE A 190 2.12 0.83 13.68
N ILE A 191 2.79 0.08 12.79
CA ILE A 191 3.22 0.59 11.49
C ILE A 191 2.02 1.05 10.65
N SER A 192 0.94 0.26 10.64
CA SER A 192 -0.32 0.61 9.96
C SER A 192 -0.92 1.92 10.50
N VAL A 193 -0.89 2.13 11.81
CA VAL A 193 -1.32 3.39 12.44
C VAL A 193 -0.42 4.56 12.03
N ALA A 194 0.90 4.37 11.92
CA ALA A 194 1.80 5.41 11.44
C ALA A 194 1.49 5.85 10.00
N PHE A 195 1.19 4.90 9.11
CA PHE A 195 0.67 5.23 7.77
C PHE A 195 -0.67 5.96 7.85
N TYR A 196 -1.58 5.50 8.70
CA TYR A 196 -2.89 6.14 8.85
C TYR A 196 -2.80 7.61 9.27
N ILE A 197 -1.91 7.95 10.21
CA ILE A 197 -1.66 9.34 10.62
C ILE A 197 -1.24 10.20 9.41
N THR A 198 -0.40 9.65 8.53
CA THR A 198 0.04 10.35 7.31
C THR A 198 -1.12 10.56 6.34
N ILE A 199 -2.00 9.57 6.20
CA ILE A 199 -3.20 9.62 5.36
C ILE A 199 -4.19 10.67 5.90
N VAL A 200 -4.44 10.69 7.20
CA VAL A 200 -5.32 11.68 7.84
C VAL A 200 -4.77 13.10 7.67
N LYS A 201 -3.45 13.29 7.85
CA LYS A 201 -2.80 14.60 7.57
C LYS A 201 -2.97 15.01 6.12
N PHE A 202 -2.83 14.08 5.17
CA PHE A 202 -3.08 14.33 3.75
C PHE A 202 -4.53 14.74 3.50
N ALA A 203 -5.51 13.97 3.99
CA ALA A 203 -6.92 14.25 3.84
C ALA A 203 -7.31 15.62 4.44
N TYR A 204 -6.83 15.91 5.64
CA TYR A 204 -7.06 17.20 6.31
C TYR A 204 -6.56 18.37 5.47
N ARG A 205 -5.32 18.30 4.96
CA ARG A 205 -4.75 19.34 4.10
C ARG A 205 -5.53 19.51 2.79
N LYS A 206 -5.94 18.40 2.18
CA LYS A 206 -6.66 18.41 0.90
C LYS A 206 -8.07 18.97 1.01
N TYR A 207 -8.85 18.54 2.00
CA TYR A 207 -10.27 18.87 2.09
C TYR A 207 -10.57 20.10 2.96
N TYR A 208 -9.87 20.28 4.07
CA TYR A 208 -10.15 21.38 5.00
C TYR A 208 -9.32 22.62 4.68
N CYS A 209 -8.00 22.50 4.56
CA CYS A 209 -7.14 23.67 4.34
C CYS A 209 -7.36 24.31 2.96
N LYS A 210 -7.47 23.50 1.89
CA LYS A 210 -7.74 24.02 0.53
C LYS A 210 -9.09 24.75 0.46
N LYS A 211 -10.14 24.17 1.06
CA LYS A 211 -11.47 24.77 1.10
C LYS A 211 -11.49 26.09 1.88
N SER A 212 -10.86 26.14 3.05
CA SER A 212 -10.75 27.36 3.85
C SER A 212 -10.03 28.49 3.09
N LYS A 213 -8.92 28.19 2.41
CA LYS A 213 -8.18 29.17 1.60
C LYS A 213 -9.00 29.70 0.42
N LEU A 214 -9.73 28.81 -0.28
CA LEU A 214 -10.63 29.21 -1.37
C LEU A 214 -11.78 30.10 -0.88
N GLN A 215 -12.35 29.80 0.28
CA GLN A 215 -13.38 30.63 0.90
C GLN A 215 -12.86 32.03 1.26
N GLN A 216 -11.64 32.13 1.81
CA GLN A 216 -11.00 33.42 2.12
C GLN A 216 -10.74 34.25 0.85
N ILE A 217 -10.21 33.62 -0.22
CA ILE A 217 -9.98 34.29 -1.51
C ILE A 217 -11.30 34.80 -2.11
N ASN A 218 -12.35 33.98 -2.08
CA ASN A 218 -13.66 34.36 -2.60
C ASN A 218 -14.31 35.48 -1.79
N ARG A 219 -14.07 35.53 -0.47
CA ARG A 219 -14.52 36.63 0.40
C ARG A 219 -13.79 37.93 0.06
N GLY A 220 -12.45 37.91 -0.03
CA GLY A 220 -11.67 39.09 -0.42
C GLY A 220 -12.02 39.63 -1.81
N LYS A 221 -12.31 38.75 -2.78
CA LYS A 221 -12.80 39.17 -4.11
C LYS A 221 -14.19 39.84 -4.08
N LYS A 222 -15.07 39.43 -3.16
CA LYS A 222 -16.37 40.07 -2.97
C LYS A 222 -16.21 41.45 -2.35
N ASP A 223 -15.38 41.57 -1.32
CA ASP A 223 -15.13 42.83 -0.63
C ASP A 223 -14.54 43.88 -1.59
N MET A 224 -13.54 43.51 -2.41
CA MET A 224 -12.98 44.40 -3.46
C MET A 224 -13.99 44.81 -4.53
N ARG A 225 -14.93 43.93 -4.92
CA ARG A 225 -15.99 44.30 -5.88
C ARG A 225 -16.96 45.31 -5.29
N GLN A 226 -17.36 45.13 -4.03
CA GLN A 226 -18.26 46.05 -3.35
C GLN A 226 -17.64 47.44 -3.17
N GLU A 227 -16.34 47.49 -2.86
CA GLU A 227 -15.60 48.76 -2.78
C GLU A 227 -15.51 49.46 -4.14
N ALA A 228 -15.21 48.72 -5.21
CA ALA A 228 -15.19 49.26 -6.58
C ALA A 228 -16.55 49.78 -7.06
N ASP A 229 -17.64 49.07 -6.75
CA ASP A 229 -19.01 49.49 -7.11
C ASP A 229 -19.47 50.70 -6.28
N GLY A 230 -19.01 50.83 -5.02
CA GLY A 230 -19.30 51.97 -4.14
C GLY A 230 -18.51 53.25 -4.47
N LEU A 231 -17.43 53.15 -5.25
CA LEU A 231 -16.58 54.26 -5.68
C LEU A 231 -17.00 54.88 -7.03
N GLN A 232 -18.05 54.39 -7.68
CA GLN A 232 -18.58 55.01 -8.90
C GLN A 232 -19.23 56.37 -8.54
N PRO A 233 -18.74 57.51 -9.08
CA PRO A 233 -19.30 58.81 -8.79
C PRO A 233 -20.74 58.91 -9.33
N ARG A 234 -21.65 59.38 -8.47
CA ARG A 234 -23.04 59.71 -8.84
C ARG A 234 -23.12 60.95 -9.72
#